data_AF-A0A496LT33-F1
#
_entry.id   AF-A0A496LT33-F1
#
_cell.length_a   1.000
_cell.length_b   1.000
_cell.length_c   1.000
_cell.angle_alpha   90.00
_cell.angle_beta   90.00
_cell.angle_gamma   90.00
#
_symmetry.space_group_name_H-M   'P 1'
#
loop_
_entity.id
_entity.type
_entity.pdbx_description
1 polymer ?
#
loop_
_entity_poly.entity_id
_entity_poly.type
_entity_poly.pdbx_seq_one_letter_code
_entity_poly.pdbx_strand_id
1 'polypeptide(L)'
;ENAKTQKIDEDEITKIKNSLKSDLIYSLDSASKVANLYGGYLVRGDIKPLFELPEKTAALKPADLNEICKKYARKEKSTTIILRKEKSE
;
A
#
# COMPACT_ATOMS: atom_id res chain seq x y z
N GLU A 1 15.22 -2.79 -9.45
CA GLU A 1 15.93 -3.97 -8.90
C GLU A 1 16.42 -3.77 -7.46
N ASN A 2 16.83 -2.56 -7.07
CA ASN A 2 17.47 -2.30 -5.76
C ASN A 2 16.59 -2.55 -4.52
N ALA A 3 15.26 -2.38 -4.58
CA ALA A 3 14.38 -2.61 -3.43
C ALA A 3 14.32 -4.06 -2.93
N LYS A 4 14.85 -5.04 -3.68
CA LYS A 4 14.89 -6.46 -3.26
C LYS A 4 16.13 -6.82 -2.43
N THR A 5 17.16 -5.99 -2.50
CA THR A 5 18.50 -6.25 -1.96
C THR A 5 18.98 -5.13 -1.03
N GLN A 6 18.41 -3.93 -1.14
CA GLN A 6 18.74 -2.79 -0.31
C GLN A 6 18.04 -2.91 1.05
N LYS A 7 18.81 -2.75 2.13
CA LYS A 7 18.27 -2.65 3.48
C LYS A 7 17.37 -1.42 3.54
N ILE A 8 16.08 -1.63 3.81
CA ILE A 8 15.12 -0.55 4.01
C ILE A 8 15.49 0.14 5.33
N ASP A 9 15.64 1.45 5.27
CA ASP A 9 15.96 2.28 6.42
C ASP A 9 14.76 2.33 7.39
N GLU A 10 15.05 2.42 8.69
CA GLU A 10 14.02 2.56 9.73
C GLU A 10 13.29 3.91 9.62
N ASP A 11 13.96 4.95 9.13
CA ASP A 11 13.36 6.26 8.87
C ASP A 11 12.31 6.20 7.76
N GLU A 12 12.56 5.42 6.70
CA GLU A 12 11.60 5.19 5.62
C GLU A 12 10.36 4.43 6.12
N ILE A 13 10.54 3.42 6.97
CA ILE A 13 9.42 2.72 7.61
C ILE A 13 8.61 3.67 8.48
N THR A 14 9.26 4.53 9.26
CA THR A 14 8.60 5.49 10.12
C THR A 14 7.76 6.47 9.31
N LYS A 15 8.31 6.95 8.18
CA LYS A 15 7.60 7.81 7.24
C LYS A 15 6.36 7.12 6.65
N ILE A 16 6.49 5.86 6.22
CA ILE A 16 5.36 5.06 5.70
C ILE A 16 4.27 4.90 6.77
N LYS A 17 4.64 4.54 8.01
CA LYS A 17 3.70 4.40 9.13
C LYS A 17 2.93 5.70 9.39
N ASN A 18 3.62 6.84 9.36
CA ASN A 18 2.99 8.13 9.55
C ASN A 18 2.05 8.50 8.40
N SER A 19 2.44 8.23 7.15
CA SER A 19 1.56 8.44 5.99
C SER A 19 0.27 7.63 6.10
N LEU A 20 0.38 6.34 6.43
CA LEU A 20 -0.79 5.45 6.56
C LEU A 20 -1.75 5.90 7.68
N LYS A 21 -1.22 6.41 8.79
CA LYS A 21 -2.04 7.00 9.86
C LYS A 21 -2.78 8.25 9.37
N SER A 22 -2.09 9.14 8.67
CA SER A 22 -2.71 10.34 8.10
C SER A 22 -3.78 10.00 7.07
N ASP A 23 -3.53 9.02 6.20
CA ASP A 23 -4.50 8.54 5.21
C ASP A 23 -5.75 7.97 5.88
N LEU A 24 -5.57 7.20 6.97
CA LEU A 24 -6.69 6.69 7.75
C LEU A 24 -7.50 7.84 8.37
N ILE A 25 -6.86 8.82 9.01
CA ILE A 25 -7.56 9.98 9.58
C ILE A 25 -8.33 10.73 8.48
N TYR A 26 -7.69 10.98 7.33
CA TYR A 26 -8.32 11.66 6.20
C TYR A 26 -9.51 10.88 5.64
N SER A 27 -9.46 9.54 5.68
CA SER A 27 -10.58 8.69 5.27
C SER A 27 -11.79 8.76 6.21
N LEU A 28 -11.58 9.22 7.45
CA LEU A 28 -12.62 9.38 8.48
C LEU A 28 -13.19 10.81 8.56
N ASP A 29 -12.63 11.74 7.79
CA ASP A 29 -12.91 13.18 7.84
C ASP A 29 -14.28 13.59 7.26
N SER A 30 -14.93 12.73 6.47
CA SER A 30 -16.29 13.01 5.98
C SER A 30 -17.14 11.75 5.86
N ALA A 31 -18.46 11.91 6.01
CA ALA A 31 -19.42 10.81 5.92
C ALA A 31 -19.31 10.03 4.61
N SER A 32 -19.10 10.72 3.48
CA SER A 32 -18.93 10.07 2.17
C SER A 32 -17.65 9.22 2.11
N LYS A 33 -16.54 9.70 2.69
CA LYS A 33 -15.28 8.94 2.74
C LYS A 33 -15.42 7.72 3.65
N VAL A 34 -16.05 7.87 4.82
CA VAL A 34 -16.34 6.77 5.74
C VAL A 34 -17.22 5.71 5.06
N ALA A 35 -18.28 6.12 4.38
CA ALA A 35 -19.16 5.20 3.64
C ALA A 35 -18.40 4.43 2.56
N ASN A 36 -17.54 5.10 1.79
CA ASN A 36 -16.68 4.45 0.79
C ASN A 36 -15.67 3.48 1.42
N LEU A 37 -15.06 3.87 2.54
CA LEU A 37 -14.12 3.03 3.28
C LEU A 37 -14.80 1.73 3.74
N TYR A 38 -15.90 1.84 4.49
CA TYR A 38 -16.65 0.69 4.99
C TYR A 38 -17.22 -0.16 3.85
N GLY A 39 -17.84 0.47 2.85
CA GLY A 39 -18.38 -0.22 1.67
C GLY A 39 -17.31 -1.06 0.95
N GLY A 40 -16.10 -0.53 0.78
CA GLY A 40 -14.99 -1.25 0.16
C GLY A 40 -14.58 -2.53 0.90
N TYR A 41 -14.62 -2.54 2.24
CA TYR A 41 -14.32 -3.74 3.03
C TYR A 41 -15.51 -4.71 3.10
N LEU A 42 -16.74 -4.20 3.21
CA LEU A 42 -17.94 -5.02 3.24
C LEU A 42 -18.14 -5.81 1.94
N VAL A 43 -17.90 -5.19 0.78
CA VAL A 43 -18.02 -5.87 -0.53
C VAL A 43 -16.95 -6.97 -0.71
N ARG A 44 -15.79 -6.85 -0.06
CA ARG A 44 -14.76 -7.91 -0.06
C ARG A 44 -15.14 -9.10 0.85
N GLY A 45 -16.20 -8.97 1.65
CA GLY A 45 -16.67 -10.02 2.56
C GLY A 45 -15.90 -10.14 3.87
N ASP A 46 -14.91 -9.27 4.12
CA ASP A 46 -14.15 -9.26 5.36
C ASP A 46 -13.82 -7.83 5.81
N ILE A 47 -14.43 -7.42 6.92
CA ILE A 47 -14.22 -6.10 7.54
C ILE A 47 -13.10 -6.10 8.58
N LYS A 48 -12.64 -7.27 9.06
CA LYS A 48 -11.58 -7.34 10.08
C LYS A 48 -10.32 -6.56 9.71
N PRO A 49 -9.83 -6.57 8.45
CA PRO A 49 -8.62 -5.85 8.10
C PRO A 49 -8.74 -4.34 8.27
N LEU A 50 -9.95 -3.76 8.23
CA LEU A 50 -10.17 -2.34 8.52
C LEU A 50 -9.87 -2.03 9.99
N PHE A 51 -10.36 -2.86 10.91
CA PHE A 51 -10.17 -2.65 12.35
C PHE A 51 -8.76 -2.98 12.82
N GLU A 52 -8.10 -3.94 12.17
CA GLU A 52 -6.72 -4.33 12.48
C GLU A 52 -5.67 -3.42 11.81
N LEU A 53 -6.08 -2.51 10.91
CA LEU A 53 -5.16 -1.66 10.15
C LEU A 53 -4.20 -0.85 11.05
N PRO A 54 -4.63 -0.21 12.15
CA PRO A 54 -3.72 0.55 13.02
C PRO A 54 -2.66 -0.34 13.67
N GLU A 55 -3.08 -1.50 14.19
CA GLU A 55 -2.20 -2.46 14.85
C GLU A 55 -1.18 -3.05 13.86
N LYS A 56 -1.65 -3.51 12.70
CA LYS A 56 -0.79 -4.07 11.65
C LYS A 56 0.19 -3.04 11.09
N THR A 57 -0.24 -1.77 10.99
CA THR A 57 0.64 -0.67 10.58
C THR A 57 1.73 -0.42 11.62
N ALA A 58 1.39 -0.43 12.92
CA ALA A 58 2.37 -0.26 13.99
C ALA A 58 3.39 -1.42 14.01
N ALA A 59 2.93 -2.65 13.77
CA ALA A 59 3.73 -3.86 13.76
C ALA A 59 4.64 -4.02 12.52
N LEU A 60 4.46 -3.21 11.46
CA LEU A 60 5.21 -3.31 10.20
C LEU A 60 6.74 -3.16 10.42
N LYS A 61 7.52 -4.09 9.88
CA LYS A 61 8.99 -4.12 9.97
C LYS A 61 9.65 -3.98 8.59
N PRO A 62 10.92 -3.51 8.52
CA PRO A 62 11.69 -3.51 7.28
C PRO A 62 11.77 -4.89 6.59
N ALA A 63 11.83 -5.97 7.38
CA ALA A 63 11.90 -7.33 6.86
C ALA A 63 10.64 -7.74 6.08
N ASP A 64 9.46 -7.32 6.55
CA ASP A 64 8.18 -7.64 5.91
C ASP A 64 8.11 -7.05 4.49
N LEU A 65 8.56 -5.80 4.33
CA LEU A 65 8.62 -5.15 3.02
C LEU A 65 9.60 -5.85 2.07
N ASN A 66 10.78 -6.23 2.57
CA ASN A 66 11.75 -6.99 1.78
C ASN A 66 11.16 -8.33 1.30
N GLU A 67 10.43 -9.04 2.15
CA GLU A 67 9.77 -10.29 1.79
C GLU A 67 8.69 -10.08 0.73
N ILE A 68 7.82 -9.07 0.92
CA ILE A 68 6.75 -8.72 -0.04
C ILE A 68 7.34 -8.32 -1.39
N CYS A 69 8.41 -7.51 -1.43
CA CYS A 69 9.09 -7.13 -2.66
C CYS A 69 9.68 -8.35 -3.39
N LYS A 70 10.31 -9.29 -2.67
CA LYS A 70 10.77 -10.55 -3.26
C LYS A 70 9.61 -11.39 -3.77
N LYS A 71 8.47 -11.39 -3.07
CA LYS A 71 7.30 -12.20 -3.43
C LYS A 71 6.56 -11.69 -4.67
N TYR A 72 6.38 -10.38 -4.81
CA TYR A 72 5.49 -9.80 -5.84
C TYR A 72 6.19 -8.97 -6.91
N ALA A 73 7.28 -8.25 -6.58
CA ALA A 73 7.94 -7.35 -7.54
C ALA A 73 8.86 -8.11 -8.52
N ARG A 74 8.40 -9.23 -9.10
CA ARG A 74 9.21 -10.07 -10.00
C ARG A 74 8.87 -9.82 -11.47
N LYS A 75 9.86 -10.00 -12.35
CA LYS A 75 9.71 -9.71 -13.78
C LYS A 75 8.66 -10.63 -14.42
N GLU A 76 8.55 -11.86 -13.94
CA GLU A 76 7.59 -12.87 -14.40
C GLU A 76 6.13 -12.49 -14.06
N LYS A 77 5.94 -11.64 -13.05
CA LYS A 77 4.62 -11.10 -12.65
C LYS A 77 4.43 -9.66 -13.12
N SER A 78 5.37 -9.11 -13.87
CA SER A 78 5.36 -7.72 -14.32
C SER A 78 4.65 -7.62 -15.67
N THR A 79 3.73 -6.67 -15.78
CA THR A 79 3.14 -6.25 -17.05
C THR A 79 3.55 -4.81 -17.30
N THR A 80 4.20 -4.55 -18.43
CA THR A 80 4.71 -3.21 -18.79
C THR A 80 3.97 -2.70 -20.01
N ILE A 81 3.29 -1.56 -19.85
CA ILE A 81 2.61 -0.84 -20.93
C ILE A 81 3.34 0.48 -21.13
N ILE A 82 3.76 0.77 -22.36
CA ILE A 82 4.45 2.03 -22.70
C ILE A 82 3.49 2.87 -23.54
N LEU A 83 2.93 3.91 -22.93
CA LEU A 83 2.14 4.92 -23.65
C LEU A 83 3.09 5.81 -24.44
N ARG A 84 2.88 5.88 -25.75
CA ARG A 84 3.62 6.77 -26.65
C ARG A 84 2.65 7.75 -27.29
N LYS A 85 3.14 8.96 -27.58
CA LYS A 85 2.41 9.90 -28.42
C LYS A 85 2.15 9.24 -29.78
N GLU A 86 0.95 9.44 -30.30
CA GLU A 86 0.59 9.02 -31.66
C GLU A 86 1.58 9.66 -32.65
N LYS A 87 2.15 8.85 -33.55
CA LYS A 87 2.93 9.39 -34.67
C LYS A 87 1.92 10.06 -35.61
N SER A 88 1.80 11.37 -35.54
CA SER A 88 1.25 12.17 -36.63
C SER A 88 2.13 11.95 -37.85
N GLU A 89 1.57 11.34 -38.90
CA GLU A 89 2.16 11.38 -40.26
C GLU A 89 2.32 12.83 -40.75
#